data_AF-A0A938JCN1-F1
#
_entry.id   AF-A0A938JCN1-F1
#
_cell.length_a   1.000
_cell.length_b   1.000
_cell.length_c   1.000
_cell.angle_alpha   90.00
_cell.angle_beta   90.00
_cell.angle_gamma   90.00
#
_symmetry.space_group_name_H-M   'P 1'
#
loop_
_entity.id
_entity.type
_entity.pdbx_description
1 polymer ?
#
loop_
_entity_poly.entity_id
_entity_poly.type
_entity_poly.pdbx_seq_one_letter_code
_entity_poly.pdbx_strand_id
1 'polypeptide(L)'
;MHRIVDAVSGRPLVARVELARGLGLRAARGLIGRRGLGPGEGLLLADPLGCVHTCGMRFPIDVVFLDRRLVVVGVAEAVPPWRLAARRGARLQLELSAGRACALGLVPGSRLALRPAGGPFRAGSPRPVGRSGEPAHEPAPRPCATGRDVPSVPPRSAPRTPPPGGAAPPPTAPNPFRRSV
;
A
#
# COMPACT_ATOMS: atom_id res chain seq x y z
N MET A 1 -9.91 -16.76 -4.98
CA MET A 1 -9.78 -15.43 -5.62
C MET A 1 -10.96 -14.57 -5.17
N HIS A 2 -10.74 -13.29 -4.87
CA HIS A 2 -11.79 -12.37 -4.40
C HIS A 2 -11.90 -11.17 -5.34
N ARG A 3 -12.95 -10.36 -5.16
CA ARG A 3 -13.10 -9.04 -5.76
C ARG A 3 -13.46 -8.03 -4.69
N ILE A 4 -13.10 -6.76 -4.92
CA ILE A 4 -13.52 -5.64 -4.07
C ILE A 4 -14.60 -4.86 -4.80
N VAL A 5 -15.68 -4.57 -4.07
CA VAL A 5 -16.78 -3.74 -4.52
C VAL A 5 -16.98 -2.58 -3.55
N ASP A 6 -17.56 -1.50 -4.04
CA ASP A 6 -18.09 -0.45 -3.18
C ASP A 6 -19.29 -1.00 -2.39
N ALA A 7 -19.28 -0.86 -1.07
CA ALA A 7 -20.29 -1.47 -0.21
C ALA A 7 -21.65 -0.77 -0.27
N VAL A 8 -21.70 0.49 -0.75
CA VAL A 8 -22.93 1.28 -0.83
C VAL A 8 -23.63 1.05 -2.17
N SER A 9 -22.89 1.23 -3.25
CA SER A 9 -23.39 1.16 -4.63
C SER A 9 -23.31 -0.25 -5.24
N GLY A 10 -22.52 -1.15 -4.66
CA GLY A 10 -22.24 -2.47 -5.23
C GLY A 10 -21.32 -2.44 -6.46
N ARG A 11 -20.83 -1.26 -6.86
CA ARG A 11 -19.96 -1.08 -8.05
C ARG A 11 -18.67 -1.90 -7.89
N PRO A 12 -18.24 -2.68 -8.89
CA PRO A 12 -16.95 -3.35 -8.85
C PRO A 12 -15.81 -2.33 -8.88
N LEU A 13 -14.87 -2.45 -7.95
CA LEU A 13 -13.70 -1.57 -7.83
C LEU A 13 -12.42 -2.30 -8.26
N VAL A 14 -12.23 -3.53 -7.78
CA VAL A 14 -11.07 -4.37 -8.13
C VAL A 14 -11.56 -5.76 -8.48
N ALA A 15 -11.25 -6.21 -9.70
CA ALA A 15 -11.79 -7.45 -10.24
C ALA A 15 -11.17 -8.70 -9.62
N ARG A 16 -9.86 -8.66 -9.33
CA ARG A 16 -9.11 -9.79 -8.78
C ARG A 16 -8.25 -9.31 -7.62
N VAL A 17 -8.56 -9.81 -6.44
CA VAL A 17 -7.81 -9.52 -5.22
C VAL A 17 -7.24 -10.80 -4.65
N GLU A 18 -5.92 -10.82 -4.55
CA GLU A 18 -5.18 -11.83 -3.81
C GLU A 18 -5.18 -11.44 -2.33
N LEU A 19 -5.35 -12.43 -1.45
CA LEU A 19 -5.30 -12.20 0.00
C LEU A 19 -3.97 -12.70 0.53
N ALA A 20 -3.21 -11.80 1.17
CA ALA A 20 -2.02 -12.17 1.91
C ALA A 20 -2.28 -11.93 3.41
N ARG A 21 -2.34 -13.03 4.17
CA ARG A 21 -2.64 -13.02 5.61
C ARG A 21 -1.39 -13.29 6.44
N GLY A 22 -1.25 -12.58 7.55
CA GLY A 22 -0.26 -12.83 8.60
C GLY A 22 1.11 -12.19 8.36
N LEU A 23 1.99 -12.26 9.36
CA LEU A 23 3.36 -11.70 9.33
C LEU A 23 4.38 -12.59 8.58
N GLY A 24 3.89 -13.48 7.69
CA GLY A 24 4.72 -14.47 7.01
C GLY A 24 5.46 -13.91 5.79
N LEU A 25 6.39 -14.71 5.27
CA LEU A 25 7.21 -14.38 4.09
C LEU A 25 6.38 -13.93 2.86
N ARG A 26 5.12 -14.35 2.74
CA ARG A 26 4.22 -13.92 1.65
C ARG A 26 3.71 -12.48 1.81
N ALA A 27 3.38 -12.06 3.03
CA ALA A 27 3.00 -10.67 3.29
C ALA A 27 4.23 -9.75 3.22
N ALA A 28 5.38 -10.21 3.72
CA ALA A 28 6.65 -9.49 3.60
C ALA A 28 7.18 -9.42 2.16
N ARG A 29 6.88 -10.43 1.32
CA ARG A 29 7.20 -10.38 -0.11
C ARG A 29 6.27 -9.47 -0.88
N GLY A 30 4.99 -9.34 -0.50
CA GLY A 30 4.04 -8.46 -1.21
C GLY A 30 4.14 -8.61 -2.73
N LEU A 31 4.52 -7.52 -3.40
CA LEU A 31 4.73 -7.44 -4.85
C LEU A 31 6.21 -7.58 -5.29
N ILE A 32 7.14 -7.95 -4.40
CA ILE A 32 8.56 -8.18 -4.68
C ILE A 32 8.71 -9.26 -5.76
N GLY A 33 9.40 -8.92 -6.85
CA GLY A 33 9.64 -9.77 -8.02
C GLY A 33 8.58 -9.65 -9.12
N ARG A 34 7.48 -8.93 -8.92
CA ARG A 34 6.51 -8.64 -10.00
C ARG A 34 7.02 -7.51 -10.91
N ARG A 35 6.67 -7.57 -12.19
CA ARG A 35 6.95 -6.51 -13.18
C ARG A 35 5.93 -5.35 -13.12
N GLY A 36 4.78 -5.58 -12.49
CA GLY A 36 3.69 -4.62 -12.36
C GLY A 36 2.48 -5.26 -11.67
N LEU A 37 1.42 -4.47 -11.50
CA LEU A 37 0.09 -4.93 -11.09
C LEU A 37 -0.93 -4.44 -12.12
N GLY A 38 -1.76 -5.34 -12.65
CA GLY A 38 -2.76 -4.95 -13.66
C GLY A 38 -3.81 -3.97 -13.11
N PRO A 39 -4.49 -3.17 -13.95
CA PRO A 39 -5.50 -2.20 -13.50
C PRO A 39 -6.75 -2.83 -12.86
N GLY A 40 -6.95 -4.14 -13.01
CA GLY A 40 -8.02 -4.90 -12.36
C GLY A 40 -7.55 -5.76 -11.19
N GLU A 41 -6.27 -5.69 -10.83
CA GLU A 41 -5.64 -6.54 -9.83
C GLU A 41 -5.32 -5.75 -8.56
N GLY A 42 -5.37 -6.45 -7.42
CA GLY A 42 -5.04 -5.90 -6.12
C GLY A 42 -4.46 -6.95 -5.19
N LEU A 43 -3.67 -6.52 -4.22
CA LEU A 43 -3.24 -7.35 -3.10
C LEU A 43 -3.82 -6.77 -1.82
N LEU A 44 -4.61 -7.57 -1.10
CA LEU A 44 -5.10 -7.20 0.22
C LEU A 44 -4.24 -7.88 1.28
N LEU A 45 -3.43 -7.06 1.94
CA LEU A 45 -2.60 -7.45 3.06
C LEU A 45 -3.38 -7.27 4.36
N ALA A 46 -3.25 -8.26 5.25
CA ALA A 46 -3.71 -8.16 6.62
C ALA A 46 -2.52 -8.05 7.55
N ASP A 47 -2.12 -6.82 7.85
CA ASP A 47 -1.04 -6.49 8.78
C ASP A 47 -1.58 -5.68 9.98
N PRO A 48 -1.45 -6.20 11.22
CA PRO A 48 -1.93 -5.50 12.41
C PRO A 48 -1.15 -4.21 12.70
N LEU A 49 0.08 -4.05 12.18
CA LEU A 49 0.92 -2.88 12.41
C LEU A 49 0.43 -1.65 11.62
N GLY A 50 -0.34 -1.87 10.56
CA GLY A 50 -0.90 -0.79 9.74
C GLY A 50 0.16 -0.17 8.82
N CYS A 51 1.18 -0.93 8.40
CA CYS A 51 2.26 -0.46 7.54
C CYS A 51 2.55 -1.38 6.35
N VAL A 52 3.05 -0.79 5.26
CA VAL A 52 3.58 -1.49 4.09
C VAL A 52 4.97 -0.93 3.78
N HIS A 53 5.92 -1.81 3.48
CA HIS A 53 7.19 -1.41 2.89
C HIS A 53 7.19 -1.72 1.39
N THR A 54 7.79 -0.83 0.59
CA THR A 54 8.00 -1.02 -0.85
C THR A 54 9.45 -1.39 -1.16
N CYS A 55 10.23 -1.84 -0.17
CA CYS A 55 11.60 -2.33 -0.35
C CYS A 55 11.64 -3.51 -1.33
N GLY A 56 12.56 -3.49 -2.29
CA GLY A 56 12.69 -4.55 -3.30
C GLY A 56 11.62 -4.52 -4.41
N MET A 57 10.72 -3.53 -4.41
CA MET A 57 9.79 -3.30 -5.53
C MET A 57 10.48 -2.59 -6.70
N ARG A 58 9.92 -2.77 -7.90
CA ARG A 58 10.44 -2.16 -9.14
C ARG A 58 9.58 -1.02 -9.69
N PHE A 59 8.39 -0.81 -9.14
CA PHE A 59 7.40 0.15 -9.62
C PHE A 59 6.63 0.78 -8.45
N PRO A 60 6.08 1.99 -8.60
CA PRO A 60 5.26 2.62 -7.58
C PRO A 60 3.87 1.97 -7.48
N ILE A 61 3.26 2.05 -6.30
CA ILE A 61 1.91 1.53 -6.04
C ILE A 61 1.06 2.52 -5.27
N ASP A 62 -0.25 2.40 -5.39
CA ASP A 62 -1.16 3.03 -4.45
C ASP A 62 -1.40 2.09 -3.26
N VAL A 63 -1.46 2.64 -2.05
CA VAL A 63 -1.78 1.92 -0.83
C VAL A 63 -3.02 2.51 -0.19
N VAL A 64 -4.11 1.74 -0.18
CA VAL A 64 -5.37 2.10 0.46
C VAL A 64 -5.43 1.42 1.82
N PHE A 65 -5.38 2.22 2.88
CA PHE A 65 -5.41 1.75 4.26
C PHE A 65 -6.85 1.56 4.73
N LEU A 66 -7.19 0.38 5.23
CA LEU A 66 -8.53 0.02 5.68
C LEU A 66 -8.53 -0.37 7.16
N ASP A 67 -9.63 -0.07 7.85
CA ASP A 67 -9.89 -0.60 9.19
C ASP A 67 -10.43 -2.06 9.16
N ARG A 68 -10.79 -2.61 10.33
CA ARG A 68 -11.35 -3.97 10.44
C ARG A 68 -12.72 -4.15 9.76
N ARG A 69 -13.41 -3.05 9.48
CA ARG A 69 -14.73 -3.01 8.86
C ARG A 69 -14.65 -2.69 7.36
N LEU A 70 -13.45 -2.75 6.76
CA LEU A 70 -13.20 -2.40 5.36
C LEU A 70 -13.56 -0.94 5.01
N VAL A 71 -13.43 -0.04 5.98
CA VAL A 71 -13.57 1.40 5.76
C VAL A 71 -12.20 2.00 5.48
N VAL A 72 -12.09 2.81 4.44
CA VAL A 72 -10.85 3.53 4.10
C VAL A 72 -10.54 4.55 5.19
N VAL A 73 -9.36 4.44 5.80
CA VAL A 73 -8.84 5.37 6.82
C VAL A 73 -7.69 6.24 6.29
N GLY A 74 -7.24 5.97 5.07
CA GLY A 74 -6.21 6.73 4.38
C GLY A 74 -5.88 6.15 3.02
N VAL A 75 -5.33 6.99 2.15
CA VAL A 75 -4.81 6.59 0.84
C VAL A 75 -3.43 7.22 0.70
N ALA A 76 -2.44 6.42 0.29
CA ALA A 76 -1.14 6.91 -0.14
C ALA A 76 -0.98 6.57 -1.62
N GLU A 77 -0.93 7.60 -2.46
CA GLU A 77 -0.87 7.44 -3.91
C GLU A 77 0.58 7.38 -4.40
N ALA A 78 0.82 6.60 -5.46
CA ALA A 78 2.10 6.48 -6.17
C ALA A 78 3.33 6.34 -5.25
N VAL A 79 3.22 5.54 -4.20
CA VAL A 79 4.29 5.27 -3.24
C VAL A 79 5.46 4.63 -4.00
N PRO A 80 6.63 5.28 -4.07
CA PRO A 80 7.75 4.77 -4.86
C PRO A 80 8.41 3.58 -4.15
N PRO A 81 9.23 2.80 -4.88
CA PRO A 81 10.08 1.77 -4.28
C PRO A 81 10.94 2.30 -3.12
N TRP A 82 11.30 1.40 -2.20
CA TRP A 82 12.16 1.70 -1.05
C TRP A 82 11.60 2.79 -0.12
N ARG A 83 10.30 2.72 0.15
CA ARG A 83 9.59 3.56 1.12
C ARG A 83 8.82 2.71 2.11
N LEU A 84 8.41 3.37 3.19
CA LEU A 84 7.49 2.84 4.16
C LEU A 84 6.25 3.74 4.19
N ALA A 85 5.07 3.16 4.06
CA ALA A 85 3.80 3.86 4.18
C ALA A 85 3.02 3.24 5.35
N ALA A 86 2.54 4.07 6.27
CA ALA A 86 1.83 3.62 7.45
C ALA A 86 0.67 4.55 7.80
N ARG A 87 -0.39 3.99 8.38
CA ARG A 87 -1.56 4.75 8.81
C ARG A 87 -2.10 4.20 10.11
N ARG A 88 -2.23 5.08 11.12
CA ARG A 88 -2.86 4.70 12.40
C ARG A 88 -4.30 4.28 12.17
N GLY A 89 -4.72 3.22 12.85
CA GLY A 89 -6.07 2.65 12.73
C GLY A 89 -6.25 1.69 11.56
N ALA A 90 -5.28 1.61 10.64
CA ALA A 90 -5.28 0.61 9.59
C ALA A 90 -5.01 -0.78 10.17
N ARG A 91 -5.72 -1.76 9.62
CA ARG A 91 -5.56 -3.20 9.91
C ARG A 91 -5.42 -4.03 8.66
N LEU A 92 -5.73 -3.43 7.51
CA LEU A 92 -5.60 -4.03 6.19
C LEU A 92 -5.06 -2.97 5.24
N GLN A 93 -4.34 -3.41 4.21
CA GLN A 93 -3.75 -2.54 3.19
C GLN A 93 -4.06 -3.14 1.83
N LEU A 94 -4.80 -2.39 1.02
CA LEU A 94 -5.08 -2.75 -0.36
C LEU A 94 -4.06 -2.06 -1.26
N GLU A 95 -3.16 -2.84 -1.83
CA GLU A 95 -2.18 -2.38 -2.81
C GLU A 95 -2.78 -2.44 -4.22
N LEU A 96 -2.64 -1.35 -4.96
CA LEU A 96 -3.11 -1.19 -6.34
C LEU A 96 -1.98 -0.65 -7.23
N SER A 97 -2.18 -0.71 -8.55
CA SER A 97 -1.34 0.03 -9.48
C SER A 97 -1.41 1.53 -9.18
N ALA A 98 -0.30 2.24 -9.39
CA ALA A 98 -0.24 3.67 -9.16
C ALA A 98 -1.32 4.42 -9.96
N GLY A 99 -1.98 5.39 -9.32
CA GLY A 99 -3.06 6.20 -9.88
C GLY A 99 -4.43 5.51 -9.90
N ARG A 100 -4.53 4.25 -9.47
CA ARG A 100 -5.78 3.51 -9.48
C ARG A 100 -6.72 3.91 -8.35
N ALA A 101 -6.20 4.35 -7.21
CA ALA A 101 -7.02 4.81 -6.09
C ALA A 101 -7.84 6.06 -6.47
N CYS A 102 -7.20 7.08 -7.07
CA CYS A 102 -7.90 8.27 -7.59
C CYS A 102 -8.86 7.88 -8.74
N ALA A 103 -8.46 7.02 -9.68
CA ALA A 103 -9.35 6.57 -10.77
C ALA A 103 -10.63 5.84 -10.27
N LEU A 104 -10.53 5.14 -9.14
CA LEU A 104 -11.65 4.46 -8.50
C LEU A 104 -12.46 5.38 -7.57
N GLY A 105 -11.99 6.60 -7.29
CA GLY A 105 -12.63 7.54 -6.36
C GLY A 105 -12.53 7.10 -4.90
N LEU A 106 -11.46 6.39 -4.53
CA LEU A 106 -11.26 5.93 -3.16
C LEU A 106 -10.76 7.07 -2.28
N VAL A 107 -11.51 7.37 -1.23
CA VAL A 107 -11.19 8.43 -0.27
C VAL A 107 -11.42 7.92 1.16
N PRO A 108 -10.81 8.53 2.18
CA PRO A 108 -11.15 8.24 3.56
C PRO A 108 -12.67 8.30 3.80
N GLY A 109 -13.22 7.26 4.44
CA GLY A 109 -14.65 7.08 4.64
C GLY A 109 -15.34 6.17 3.62
N SER A 110 -14.74 5.91 2.44
CA SER A 110 -15.26 4.92 1.48
C SER A 110 -15.38 3.55 2.16
N ARG A 111 -16.52 2.87 1.95
CA ARG A 111 -16.78 1.54 2.51
C ARG A 111 -16.63 0.50 1.42
N LEU A 112 -15.75 -0.46 1.64
CA LEU A 112 -15.48 -1.54 0.70
C LEU A 112 -16.10 -2.84 1.19
N ALA A 113 -16.39 -3.74 0.26
CA ALA A 113 -16.80 -5.10 0.58
C ALA A 113 -15.96 -6.10 -0.21
N LEU A 114 -15.45 -7.12 0.49
CA LEU A 114 -14.77 -8.25 -0.12
C LEU A 114 -15.81 -9.30 -0.50
N ARG A 115 -15.83 -9.69 -1.77
CA ARG A 115 -16.73 -10.73 -2.27
C ARG A 115 -15.92 -11.89 -2.85
N PRO A 116 -16.36 -13.14 -2.71
CA PRO A 116 -15.80 -14.25 -3.48
C PRO A 116 -15.89 -13.92 -4.98
N ALA A 117 -14.85 -14.24 -5.74
CA ALA A 117 -14.97 -14.27 -7.19
C ALA A 117 -15.83 -15.49 -7.55
N GLY A 118 -17.14 -15.30 -7.70
CA GLY A 118 -18.06 -16.37 -8.09
C GLY A 118 -17.80 -16.78 -9.55
N GLY A 119 -17.44 -18.05 -9.77
CA GLY A 119 -17.26 -18.66 -11.09
C GLY A 119 -16.07 -18.13 -11.91
N PRO A 120 -15.65 -18.83 -12.97
CA PRO A 120 -14.63 -18.32 -13.87
C PRO A 120 -15.08 -16.98 -14.43
N PHE A 121 -14.15 -16.03 -14.48
CA PHE A 121 -14.33 -14.77 -15.19
C PHE A 121 -14.72 -15.08 -16.63
N ARG A 122 -16.01 -14.96 -16.97
CA ARG A 122 -16.36 -14.62 -18.33
C ARG A 122 -15.90 -13.18 -18.52
N ALA A 123 -14.64 -13.03 -18.94
CA ALA A 123 -14.29 -11.96 -19.87
C ALA A 123 -15.45 -11.92 -20.86
N GLY A 124 -16.06 -10.75 -21.07
CA GLY A 124 -17.28 -10.63 -21.84
C GLY A 124 -17.25 -11.60 -23.02
N SER A 125 -18.30 -12.42 -23.15
CA SER A 125 -18.56 -13.08 -24.43
C SER A 125 -18.37 -12.01 -25.51
N PRO A 126 -17.68 -12.31 -26.62
CA PRO A 126 -17.72 -11.38 -27.74
C PRO A 126 -19.21 -11.11 -27.99
N ARG A 127 -19.64 -9.86 -27.80
CA ARG A 127 -20.88 -9.44 -28.43
C ARG A 127 -20.64 -9.66 -29.92
N PRO A 128 -21.54 -10.32 -30.67
CA PRO A 128 -21.44 -10.30 -32.12
C PRO A 128 -21.32 -8.83 -32.52
N VAL A 129 -20.22 -8.49 -33.19
CA VAL A 129 -19.92 -7.14 -33.66
C VAL A 129 -21.01 -6.79 -34.66
N GLY A 130 -22.00 -6.02 -34.20
CA GLY A 130 -22.78 -5.17 -35.08
C GLY A 130 -21.81 -4.18 -35.70
N ARG A 131 -21.74 -4.21 -37.04
CA ARG A 131 -20.95 -3.29 -37.88
C ARG A 131 -21.21 -1.82 -37.53
N SER A 132 -20.20 -1.00 -37.83
CA SER A 132 -20.03 0.46 -37.56
C SER A 132 -19.76 0.75 -36.08
N GLY A 133 -18.60 1.25 -35.64
CA GLY A 133 -17.66 2.17 -36.27
C GLY A 133 -17.63 3.41 -35.39
N GLU A 134 -16.72 3.42 -34.41
CA GLU A 134 -16.18 4.57 -33.63
C GLU A 134 -15.49 4.01 -32.36
N PRO A 135 -14.20 4.29 -32.09
CA PRO A 135 -13.55 3.89 -30.85
C PRO A 135 -14.11 4.71 -29.68
N ALA A 136 -14.60 4.02 -28.64
CA ALA A 136 -15.02 4.64 -27.40
C ALA A 136 -13.82 5.38 -26.77
N HIS A 137 -13.86 6.70 -26.84
CA HIS A 137 -12.97 7.61 -26.13
C HIS A 137 -13.13 7.34 -24.62
N GLU A 138 -12.15 6.67 -24.03
CA GLU A 138 -12.05 6.53 -22.58
C GLU A 138 -11.98 7.94 -21.98
N PRO A 139 -12.92 8.36 -21.12
CA PRO A 139 -12.96 9.73 -20.64
C PRO A 139 -11.69 10.01 -19.85
N ALA A 140 -10.99 11.08 -20.26
CA ALA A 140 -9.78 11.54 -19.61
C ALA A 140 -9.98 11.65 -18.08
N PRO A 141 -8.99 11.22 -17.27
CA PRO A 141 -9.08 11.28 -15.83
C PRO A 141 -9.35 12.72 -15.38
N ARG A 142 -10.39 12.89 -14.55
CA ARG A 142 -10.66 14.19 -13.92
C ARG A 142 -9.44 14.57 -13.07
N PRO A 143 -8.98 15.83 -13.12
CA PRO A 143 -7.90 16.28 -12.25
C PRO A 143 -8.34 16.17 -10.79
N CYS A 144 -7.77 15.20 -10.06
CA CYS A 144 -7.95 15.05 -8.63
C CYS A 144 -7.32 16.27 -7.95
N ALA A 145 -8.11 17.00 -7.15
CA ALA A 145 -7.65 18.15 -6.38
C ALA A 145 -6.46 17.75 -5.50
N THR A 146 -5.40 18.55 -5.56
CA THR A 146 -4.11 18.37 -4.89
C THR A 146 -4.26 17.97 -3.43
N GLY A 147 -3.61 16.86 -3.09
CA GLY A 147 -3.64 16.23 -1.79
C GLY A 147 -3.17 17.12 -0.64
N ARG A 148 -3.70 16.84 0.55
CA ARG A 148 -3.05 17.22 1.80
C ARG A 148 -2.00 16.16 2.12
N ASP A 149 -0.79 16.65 2.34
CA ASP A 149 0.44 15.92 2.62
C ASP A 149 0.25 14.69 3.50
N VAL A 150 0.66 13.55 2.96
CA VAL A 150 1.06 12.42 3.79
C VAL A 150 2.44 12.78 4.37
N PRO A 151 2.62 12.87 5.70
CA PRO A 151 3.95 13.03 6.25
C PRO A 151 4.77 11.78 5.90
N SER A 152 5.61 11.92 4.88
CA SER A 152 6.63 10.94 4.54
C SER A 152 7.61 10.89 5.70
N VAL A 153 7.69 9.76 6.41
CA VAL A 153 8.74 9.56 7.40
C VAL A 153 10.06 9.51 6.63
N PRO A 154 11.00 10.46 6.83
CA PRO A 154 12.27 10.43 6.13
C PRO A 154 13.07 9.19 6.57
N PRO A 155 13.92 8.62 5.70
CA PRO A 155 14.81 7.54 6.10
C PRO A 155 15.71 8.02 7.26
N ARG A 156 15.89 7.17 8.28
CA ARG A 156 16.91 7.40 9.31
C ARG A 156 18.25 7.60 8.61
N SER A 157 18.86 8.77 8.79
CA SER A 157 20.22 9.04 8.35
C SER A 157 21.15 7.95 8.91
N ALA A 158 22.08 7.48 8.09
CA ALA A 158 23.14 6.56 8.49
C ALA A 158 23.87 7.07 9.76
N PRO A 159 24.40 6.17 10.61
CA PRO A 159 25.20 6.59 11.75
C PRO A 159 26.35 7.48 11.27
N ARG A 160 26.43 8.70 11.81
CA ARG A 160 27.54 9.63 11.55
C ARG A 160 28.82 8.99 12.07
N THR A 161 29.79 8.82 11.18
CA THR A 161 31.17 8.51 11.57
C THR A 161 31.65 9.61 12.52
N PRO A 162 32.21 9.30 13.70
CA PRO A 162 32.77 10.31 14.58
C PRO A 162 33.98 10.97 13.89
N PRO A 163 34.19 12.29 14.06
CA PRO A 163 35.39 12.95 13.56
C PRO A 163 36.63 12.41 14.28
N PRO A 164 37.77 12.24 13.59
CA PRO A 164 39.02 11.90 14.25
C PRO A 164 39.54 13.13 15.01
N GLY A 165 39.88 12.94 16.29
CA GLY A 165 40.55 13.95 17.10
C GLY A 165 39.67 14.58 18.19
N GLY A 166 39.44 13.82 19.26
CA GLY A 166 38.97 14.34 20.54
C GLY A 166 39.82 13.72 21.63
N ALA A 167 40.49 14.54 22.43
CA ALA A 167 41.40 14.15 23.49
C ALA A 167 40.76 13.14 24.45
N ALA A 168 41.56 12.19 24.94
CA ALA A 168 41.14 11.21 25.94
C ALA A 168 40.60 11.91 27.19
N PRO A 169 39.45 11.49 27.74
CA PRO A 169 38.95 12.03 29.00
C PRO A 169 39.91 11.66 30.14
N PRO A 170 40.09 12.54 31.16
CA PRO A 170 40.96 12.26 32.29
C PRO A 170 40.42 11.06 33.11
N PRO A 171 41.31 10.34 33.82
CA PRO A 171 40.90 9.17 34.60
C PRO A 171 39.90 9.57 35.69
N THR A 172 38.77 8.86 35.71
CA THR A 172 37.72 9.00 36.71
C THR A 172 38.27 8.64 38.09
N ALA A 173 37.99 9.49 39.09
CA ALA A 173 38.36 9.23 40.47
C ALA A 173 37.77 7.90 40.98
N PRO A 174 38.47 7.17 41.87
CA PRO A 174 38.02 5.87 42.34
C PRO A 174 36.70 5.98 43.14
N ASN A 175 35.76 5.10 42.80
CA ASN A 175 34.46 5.00 43.44
C ASN A 175 34.59 4.47 44.88
N PRO A 176 34.20 5.24 45.93
CA PRO A 176 34.35 4.83 47.32
C PRO A 176 33.40 3.71 47.76
N PHE A 177 32.48 3.26 46.91
CA PHE A 177 31.48 2.24 47.25
C PHE A 177 31.76 0.82 46.74
N ARG A 178 32.93 0.57 46.13
CA ARG A 178 33.29 -0.79 45.72
C ARG A 178 33.90 -1.55 46.89
N ARG A 179 33.06 -2.20 47.71
CA ARG A 179 33.53 -3.23 48.64
C ARG A 179 34.06 -4.42 47.85
N SER A 180 35.29 -4.81 48.14
CA SER A 180 35.92 -6.02 47.63
C SER A 180 35.10 -7.24 48.04
N VAL A 181 34.77 -8.08 47.07
CA VAL A 181 34.47 -9.50 47.26
C VAL A 181 35.71 -10.31 46.91
#